data_AF-A0A955TS15-F1
#
_entry.id   AF-A0A955TS15-F1
#
_cell.length_a   1.000
_cell.length_b   1.000
_cell.length_c   1.000
_cell.angle_alpha   90.00
_cell.angle_beta   90.00
_cell.angle_gamma   90.00
#
_symmetry.space_group_name_H-M   'P 1'
#
loop_
_entity.id
_entity.type
_entity.pdbx_description
1 polymer ?
#
loop_
_entity_poly.entity_id
_entity_poly.type
_entity_poly.pdbx_seq_one_letter_code
_entity_poly.pdbx_strand_id
1 'polypeptide(L)' 'AEVVADDPALLTRLVDLRYKAKAQRVIKFHVELWDVNCRQHIPPKYSEREVEELLRPLHNRVAELESENAALKNQLVAR' A
#
# COMPACT_ATOMS: atom_id res chain seq x y z
N ALA A 1 -19.57 20.33 3.03
CA ALA A 1 -18.59 21.36 2.59
C ALA A 1 -19.29 22.72 2.57
N GLU A 2 -18.56 23.80 2.75
CA GLU A 2 -19.09 25.17 2.77
C GLU A 2 -18.27 26.08 1.84
N VAL A 3 -18.90 27.16 1.36
CA VAL A 3 -18.25 28.17 0.53
C VAL A 3 -17.98 29.39 1.39
N VAL A 4 -16.70 29.76 1.54
CA VAL A 4 -16.27 30.92 2.33
C VAL A 4 -15.77 31.99 1.37
N ALA A 5 -16.29 33.22 1.46
CA ALA A 5 -15.95 34.33 0.56
C ALA A 5 -15.48 35.60 1.32
N ASP A 6 -15.73 35.64 2.62
CA ASP A 6 -15.63 36.78 3.51
C ASP A 6 -14.45 36.65 4.50
N ASP A 7 -13.51 35.74 4.23
CA ASP A 7 -12.29 35.56 5.01
C ASP A 7 -11.05 35.88 4.15
N PRO A 8 -10.59 37.16 4.14
CA PRO A 8 -9.41 37.57 3.40
C PRO A 8 -8.14 36.85 3.83
N ALA A 9 -8.01 36.51 5.12
CA ALA A 9 -6.81 35.84 5.64
C ALA A 9 -6.71 34.41 5.11
N LEU A 10 -7.84 33.68 5.11
CA LEU A 10 -7.91 32.34 4.54
C LEU A 10 -7.70 32.35 3.01
N LEU A 11 -8.28 33.32 2.30
CA LEU A 11 -8.06 33.49 0.87
C LEU A 11 -6.57 33.73 0.55
N THR A 12 -5.90 34.64 1.27
CA THR A 12 -4.46 34.90 1.08
C THR A 12 -3.61 33.66 1.35
N ARG A 13 -3.99 32.83 2.33
CA ARG A 13 -3.28 31.59 2.68
C ARG A 13 -3.36 30.50 1.61
N LEU A 14 -4.39 30.51 0.78
CA LEU A 14 -4.71 29.44 -0.18
C LEU A 14 -4.39 29.83 -1.64
N VAL A 15 -3.88 31.04 -1.88
CA VAL A 15 -3.48 31.53 -3.20
C VAL A 15 -2.03 31.13 -3.51
N ASP A 16 -1.76 30.61 -4.72
CA ASP A 16 -0.39 30.52 -5.26
C ASP A 16 0.05 31.92 -5.70
N LEU A 17 1.09 32.47 -5.05
CA LEU A 17 1.63 33.80 -5.34
C LEU A 17 2.18 33.96 -6.77
N ARG A 18 2.50 32.84 -7.45
CA ARG A 18 2.96 32.84 -8.84
C ARG A 18 1.80 32.86 -9.84
N TYR A 19 0.57 32.60 -9.38
CA TYR A 19 -0.62 32.56 -10.22
C TYR A 19 -1.36 33.89 -10.16
N LYS A 20 -1.53 34.54 -11.32
CA LYS A 20 -2.07 35.91 -11.43
C LYS A 20 -3.56 36.05 -11.11
N ALA A 21 -4.28 34.95 -10.93
CA ALA A 21 -5.71 35.01 -10.66
C ALA A 21 -6.01 35.45 -9.23
N LYS A 22 -7.09 36.21 -9.06
CA LYS A 22 -7.59 36.61 -7.74
C LYS A 22 -8.52 35.52 -7.21
N ALA A 23 -8.15 34.86 -6.11
CA ALA A 23 -9.08 33.99 -5.40
C ALA A 23 -10.25 34.80 -4.83
N GLN A 24 -11.47 34.32 -5.06
CA GLN A 24 -12.71 34.98 -4.60
C GLN A 24 -13.45 34.17 -3.54
N ARG A 25 -13.30 32.84 -3.55
CA ARG A 25 -14.02 31.92 -2.68
C ARG A 25 -13.17 30.70 -2.37
N VAL A 26 -13.39 30.12 -1.20
CA VAL A 26 -12.79 28.86 -0.75
C VAL A 26 -13.91 27.83 -0.62
N ILE A 27 -13.70 26.63 -1.14
CA ILE A 27 -14.56 25.48 -0.85
C ILE A 27 -13.92 24.72 0.30
N LYS A 28 -14.47 24.86 1.50
CA LYS A 28 -13.97 24.24 2.72
C LYS A 28 -14.69 22.92 2.97
N PHE A 29 -13.93 21.83 2.94
CA PHE A 29 -14.44 20.50 3.25
C PHE A 29 -14.26 20.21 4.75
N HIS A 30 -15.31 19.66 5.37
CA HIS A 30 -15.22 19.04 6.69
C HIS A 30 -15.09 17.54 6.46
N VAL A 31 -13.93 16.98 6.83
CA VAL A 31 -13.61 15.57 6.61
C VAL A 31 -13.61 14.88 7.98
N GLU A 32 -14.56 13.99 8.21
CA GLU A 32 -14.64 13.21 9.46
C GLU A 32 -13.68 12.01 9.44
N LEU A 33 -13.50 11.39 8.27
CA LEU A 33 -12.59 10.29 8.04
C LEU A 33 -12.01 10.41 6.63
N TRP A 34 -10.69 10.33 6.52
CA TRP A 34 -9.98 10.23 5.26
C TRP A 34 -9.48 8.79 5.10
N ASP A 35 -10.21 7.99 4.31
CA ASP A 35 -9.79 6.64 3.98
C ASP A 35 -9.01 6.67 2.66
N VAL A 36 -7.69 6.48 2.75
CA VAL A 36 -6.79 6.38 1.59
C VAL A 36 -7.05 5.09 0.80
N ASN A 37 -7.75 4.11 1.39
CA ASN A 37 -8.01 2.85 0.74
C ASN A 37 -9.08 3.01 -0.35
N CYS A 38 -8.70 2.69 -1.58
CA CYS A 38 -9.66 2.54 -2.66
C CYS A 38 -10.47 1.26 -2.44
N ARG A 39 -11.77 1.39 -2.17
CA ARG A 39 -12.68 0.24 -1.94
C ARG A 39 -12.69 -0.78 -3.08
N GLN A 40 -12.25 -0.41 -4.29
CA GLN A 40 -12.13 -1.35 -5.41
C GLN A 40 -10.97 -2.35 -5.28
N HIS A 41 -9.99 -2.14 -4.41
CA HIS A 41 -8.76 -2.93 -4.38
C HIS A 41 -8.38 -3.42 -2.98
N ILE A 42 -9.35 -3.75 -2.13
CA ILE A 42 -9.06 -4.33 -0.81
C ILE A 42 -8.47 -5.74 -1.03
N PRO A 43 -7.21 -6.01 -0.63
CA PRO A 43 -6.63 -7.35 -0.79
C PRO A 43 -7.38 -8.37 0.07
N PRO A 44 -7.57 -9.60 -0.41
CA PRO A 44 -8.11 -10.68 0.41
C PRO A 44 -7.25 -10.89 1.65
N LYS A 45 -7.90 -10.99 2.82
CA LYS A 45 -7.23 -11.31 4.08
C LYS A 45 -7.26 -12.81 4.30
N TYR A 46 -6.10 -13.43 4.40
CA TYR A 46 -5.94 -14.82 4.80
C TYR A 46 -5.44 -14.90 6.24
N SER A 47 -5.90 -15.90 7.00
CA SER A 47 -5.36 -16.22 8.31
C SER A 47 -3.99 -16.90 8.17
N GLU A 48 -3.20 -16.83 9.24
CA GLU A 48 -1.90 -17.51 9.29
C GLU A 48 -2.03 -19.01 9.00
N ARG A 49 -3.08 -19.65 9.52
CA ARG A 49 -3.38 -21.05 9.28
C ARG A 49 -3.65 -21.37 7.80
N GLU A 50 -4.44 -20.54 7.13
CA GLU A 50 -4.73 -20.73 5.69
C GLU A 50 -3.46 -20.59 4.85
N VAL A 51 -2.62 -19.61 5.19
CA VAL A 51 -1.33 -19.41 4.53
C VAL A 51 -0.41 -20.60 4.77
N GLU A 52 -0.32 -21.09 6.01
CA GLU A 52 0.51 -22.24 6.36
C GLU A 52 0.05 -23.52 5.64
N GLU A 53 -1.25 -23.78 5.61
CA GLU A 53 -1.82 -24.94 4.92
C GLU A 53 -1.55 -24.88 3.40
N LEU A 54 -1.64 -23.69 2.80
CA LEU A 54 -1.36 -23.45 1.39
C LEU A 54 0.13 -23.62 1.05
N LEU A 55 1.03 -23.15 1.92
CA LEU A 55 2.47 -23.14 1.68
C LEU A 55 3.16 -24.46 2.07
N ARG A 56 2.56 -25.27 2.93
CA ARG A 56 3.13 -26.54 3.42
C ARG A 56 3.62 -27.48 2.29
N PRO A 57 2.88 -27.70 1.18
CA PRO A 57 3.37 -28.54 0.08
C PRO A 57 4.64 -27.98 -0.58
N LEU A 58 4.74 -26.65 -0.71
CA LEU A 58 5.91 -25.99 -1.27
C LEU A 58 7.11 -26.14 -0.36
N HIS A 59 6.95 -25.92 0.95
CA HIS A 59 8.02 -26.13 1.93
C HIS A 59 8.53 -27.58 1.92
N ASN A 60 7.64 -28.56 1.85
CA ASN A 60 8.03 -29.98 1.75
C ASN A 60 8.87 -30.24 0.51
N ARG A 61 8.46 -29.70 -0.65
CA ARG A 61 9.18 -29.88 -1.90
C ARG A 61 10.55 -29.20 -1.89
N VAL A 62 10.65 -28.01 -1.29
CA VAL A 62 11.92 -27.30 -1.11
C VAL A 62 12.87 -28.15 -0.26
N ALA A 63 12.42 -28.67 0.88
CA ALA A 63 13.25 -29.48 1.77
C ALA A 63 13.77 -30.76 1.07
N GLU A 64 12.92 -31.43 0.30
CA GLU A 64 13.31 -32.61 -0.51
C GLU A 64 14.38 -32.25 -1.54
N LEU A 65 14.15 -31.19 -2.32
CA LEU A 65 15.08 -30.73 -3.35
C LEU A 65 16.41 -30.25 -2.77
N GLU A 66 16.40 -29.62 -1.60
CA GLU A 66 17.61 -29.19 -0.90
C GLU A 66 18.44 -30.41 -0.45
N SER A 67 17.78 -31.44 0.08
CA SER A 67 18.44 -32.70 0.45
C SER A 67 19.05 -33.41 -0.77
N GLU A 68 18.31 -33.52 -1.87
CA GLU A 68 18.81 -34.12 -3.11
C GLU A 68 20.00 -33.34 -3.66
N ASN A 69 19.89 -32.01 -3.73
CA ASN A 69 20.98 -31.15 -4.19
C ASN A 69 22.24 -31.29 -3.31
N ALA A 70 22.09 -31.39 -1.99
CA ALA A 70 23.22 -31.60 -1.10
C ALA A 70 23.91 -32.96 -1.36
N ALA A 71 23.12 -34.02 -1.54
CA ALA A 71 23.65 -35.35 -1.86
C ALA A 71 24.41 -35.36 -3.20
N LEU A 72 23.83 -34.76 -4.24
CA LEU A 72 24.45 -34.66 -5.56
C LEU A 72 25.74 -33.83 -5.53
N LYS A 73 25.74 -32.70 -4.80
CA LYS A 73 26.95 -31.88 -4.62
C LYS A 73 28.07 -32.66 -3.94
N ASN A 74 27.75 -33.46 -2.91
CA ASN A 74 28.74 -34.30 -2.24
C ASN A 74 29.31 -35.38 -3.17
N GLN A 75 28.49 -35.99 -4.01
CA GLN A 75 28.95 -36.97 -5.02
C GLN A 75 29.89 -36.33 -6.05
N LEU A 76 29.60 -35.10 -6.47
CA LEU A 76 30.47 -34.37 -7.40
C LEU A 76 31.83 -34.02 -6.80
N VAL A 77 31.89 -33.72 -5.50
CA VAL A 77 33.15 -33.42 -4.78
C VAL A 77 33.94 -34.70 -4.49
N ALA A 78 33.27 -35.83 -4.31
CA ALA A 78 33.91 -37.13 -4.05
C ALA A 78 34.47 -37.82 -5.32
N ARG A 79 34.23 -37.25 -6.51
CA ARG A 79 34.70 -37.73 -7.81
C ARG A 79 36.00 -37.02 -8.22
#